data_AF-A0A3N5ZG36-F1
#
_entry.id   AF-A0A3N5ZG36-F1
#
_cell.length_a   1.000
_cell.length_b   1.000
_cell.length_c   1.000
_cell.angle_alpha   90.00
_cell.angle_beta   90.00
_cell.angle_gamma   90.00
#
_symmetry.space_group_name_H-M   'P 1'
#
loop_
_entity.id
_entity.type
_entity.pdbx_description
1 polymer ?
#
loop_
_entity_poly.entity_id
_entity_poly.type
_entity_poly.pdbx_seq_one_letter_code
_entity_poly.pdbx_strand_id
1 'polypeptide(L)' 'MGEWMNDSAFWVYKQMSGLTEVETLKTLSPLLAVLGITGFLVSTVLAFVLPLK' A
#
# COMPACT_ATOMS: atom_id res chain seq x y z
N MET A 1 -1.26 15.02 -14.68
CA MET A 1 -0.62 13.78 -14.24
C MET A 1 -1.02 13.57 -12.79
N GLY A 2 -1.64 12.43 -12.44
CA GLY A 2 -2.13 12.20 -11.07
C GLY A 2 -0.98 12.08 -10.07
N GLU A 3 -1.20 12.41 -8.80
CA GLU A 3 -0.13 12.40 -7.78
C GLU A 3 0.57 11.04 -7.63
N TRP A 4 -0.13 9.94 -7.92
CA TRP A 4 0.40 8.58 -7.94
C TRP A 4 1.51 8.37 -8.98
N MET A 5 1.54 9.14 -10.07
CA MET A 5 2.60 9.04 -11.10
C MET A 5 3.94 9.60 -10.61
N ASN A 6 3.92 10.39 -9.53
CA ASN A 6 5.10 10.94 -8.88
C ASN A 6 5.69 9.99 -7.82
N ASP A 7 4.99 8.90 -7.48
CA ASP A 7 5.47 7.90 -6.53
C ASP A 7 6.41 6.91 -7.22
N SER A 8 7.63 6.76 -6.69
CA SER A 8 8.61 5.80 -7.22
C SER A 8 8.21 4.34 -6.98
N ALA A 9 7.44 4.05 -5.92
CA ALA A 9 6.96 2.70 -5.62
C ALA A 9 6.02 2.18 -6.71
N PHE A 10 5.21 3.06 -7.32
CA PHE A 10 4.35 2.70 -8.45
C PHE A 10 5.18 2.13 -9.61
N TRP A 11 6.24 2.83 -10.00
CA TRP A 11 7.07 2.45 -11.14
C TRP A 11 7.93 1.21 -10.86
N VAL A 12 8.46 1.09 -9.65
CA VAL A 12 9.20 -0.12 -9.22
C VAL A 12 8.27 -1.34 -9.23
N TYR A 13 7.06 -1.22 -8.68
CA TYR A 13 6.09 -2.32 -8.68
C TYR A 13 5.66 -2.71 -10.09
N LYS A 14 5.40 -1.74 -10.97
CA LYS A 14 5.12 -1.96 -12.40
C LYS A 14 6.25 -2.76 -13.05
N GLN A 15 7.50 -2.32 -12.90
CA GLN A 15 8.67 -2.92 -13.55
C GLN A 15 8.95 -4.35 -13.05
N MET A 16 8.88 -4.57 -11.74
CA MET A 16 9.11 -5.89 -11.13
C MET A 16 8.00 -6.90 -11.47
N SER A 17 6.77 -6.41 -11.65
CA SER A 17 5.60 -7.26 -11.93
C SER A 17 5.34 -7.47 -13.43
N GLY A 18 6.03 -6.74 -14.31
CA GLY A 18 5.83 -6.79 -15.76
C GLY A 18 4.45 -6.32 -16.22
N LEU A 19 3.76 -5.51 -15.40
CA LEU A 19 2.39 -5.06 -15.66
C LEU A 19 2.36 -3.78 -16.51
N THR A 20 1.24 -3.55 -17.20
CA THR A 20 0.95 -2.23 -17.78
C THR A 20 0.61 -1.21 -16.68
N GLU A 21 0.59 0.07 -17.01
CA GLU A 21 0.26 1.14 -16.05
C GLU A 21 -1.16 1.02 -15.52
N VAL A 22 -2.12 0.67 -16.39
CA VAL A 22 -3.53 0.51 -16.00
C VAL A 22 -3.71 -0.72 -15.11
N GLU A 23 -3.03 -1.82 -15.40
CA GLU A 23 -3.06 -3.01 -14.55
C GLU A 23 -2.43 -2.72 -13.20
N THR A 24 -1.29 -2.03 -13.18
CA THR A 24 -0.61 -1.63 -11.95
C THR A 24 -1.50 -0.74 -11.08
N LEU A 25 -2.20 0.23 -11.67
CA LEU A 25 -3.16 1.03 -10.93
C LEU A 25 -4.28 0.18 -10.33
N LYS A 26 -4.84 -0.75 -11.11
CA LYS A 26 -5.94 -1.62 -10.66
C LYS A 26 -5.53 -2.58 -9.54
N THR A 27 -4.26 -2.97 -9.46
CA THR A 27 -3.77 -3.91 -8.43
C THR A 27 -3.17 -3.17 -7.23
N LEU A 28 -2.39 -2.11 -7.45
CA LEU A 28 -1.71 -1.39 -6.40
C LEU A 28 -2.67 -0.58 -5.53
N SER A 29 -3.71 0.05 -6.10
CA SER A 29 -4.70 0.81 -5.32
C SER A 29 -5.43 -0.01 -4.25
N PRO A 30 -6.05 -1.17 -4.57
CA PRO A 30 -6.68 -2.00 -3.54
C PRO A 30 -5.65 -2.62 -2.59
N LEU A 31 -4.44 -2.97 -3.07
CA LEU A 31 -3.36 -3.47 -2.23
C LEU A 31 -2.97 -2.45 -1.14
N LEU A 32 -2.75 -1.19 -1.52
CA LEU A 32 -2.42 -0.12 -0.59
C LEU A 32 -3.53 0.13 0.42
N ALA A 33 -4.80 0.05 0.00
CA ALA A 33 -5.94 0.15 0.91
C ALA A 33 -5.95 -0.98 1.95
N VAL A 34 -5.72 -2.23 1.52
CA VAL A 34 -5.64 -3.38 2.43
C VAL A 34 -4.47 -3.25 3.39
N LEU A 35 -3.29 -2.83 2.92
CA LEU A 35 -2.12 -2.61 3.76
C LEU A 35 -2.35 -1.50 4.79
N GLY A 36 -2.96 -0.39 4.39
CA GLY A 36 -3.31 0.72 5.28
C GLY A 36 -4.28 0.30 6.38
N ILE A 37 -5.36 -0.41 6.01
CA ILE A 37 -6.34 -0.92 6.99
C ILE A 37 -5.70 -1.95 7.92
N THR A 38 -4.92 -2.88 7.37
CA THR A 38 -4.25 -3.92 8.16
C THR A 38 -3.27 -3.30 9.15
N GLY A 39 -2.44 -2.35 8.70
CA GLY A 39 -1.51 -1.61 9.56
C GLY A 39 -2.25 -0.89 10.68
N PHE A 40 -3.32 -0.17 10.36
CA PHE A 40 -4.14 0.52 11.36
C PHE A 40 -4.74 -0.45 12.40
N LEU A 41 -5.33 -1.56 11.95
CA LEU A 41 -5.94 -2.55 12.85
C LEU A 41 -4.87 -3.21 13.74
N VAL A 42 -3.76 -3.63 13.16
CA VAL A 42 -2.65 -4.25 13.91
C VAL A 42 -2.07 -3.27 14.92
N SER A 43 -1.81 -2.02 14.54
CA SER A 43 -1.32 -0.99 15.46
C SER A 43 -2.31 -0.72 16.60
N THR A 44 -3.61 -0.67 16.30
CA THR A 44 -4.65 -0.46 17.32
C THR A 44 -4.72 -1.64 18.28
N VAL A 45 -4.74 -2.87 17.78
CA VAL A 45 -4.75 -4.08 18.60
C VAL A 45 -3.51 -4.15 19.48
N LEU A 46 -2.32 -3.88 18.92
CA LEU A 46 -1.08 -3.87 19.70
C LEU A 46 -1.08 -2.80 20.79
N ALA A 47 -1.66 -1.62 20.53
CA ALA A 47 -1.78 -0.57 21.54
C ALA A 47 -2.60 -1.01 22.77
N PHE A 48 -3.62 -1.88 22.58
CA PHE A 48 -4.41 -2.42 23.69
C PHE A 48 -3.79 -3.67 24.32
N VAL A 49 -3.20 -4.56 23.51
CA VAL A 49 -2.69 -5.87 23.98
C VAL A 49 -1.30 -5.76 24.61
N LEU A 50 -0.47 -4.84 24.14
CA LEU A 50 0.88 -4.58 24.67
C LEU A 50 1.03 -3.09 25.01
N PRO A 51 0.43 -2.63 26.13
CA PRO A 51 0.66 -1.28 26.62
C PRO A 51 2.09 -1.15 27.13
N LEU A 52 3.01 -0.82 26.23
CA LEU A 52 4.38 -0.44 26.56
C LEU A 52 4.32 0.93 27.23
N LYS A 53 4.68 0.96 28.51
CA LYS A 53 4.62 2.13 29.38
C LYS A 53 5.66 3.18 29.00
#